data_AF-A0A7X8IEF2-F1
#
_entry.id   AF-A0A7X8IEF2-F1
#
_cell.length_a   1.000
_cell.length_b   1.000
_cell.length_c   1.000
_cell.angle_alpha   90.00
_cell.angle_beta   90.00
_cell.angle_gamma   90.00
#
_symmetry.space_group_name_H-M   'P 1'
#
loop_
_entity.id
_entity.type
_entity.pdbx_description
1 polymer ?
#
loop_
_entity_poly.entity_id
_entity_poly.type
_entity_poly.pdbx_seq_one_letter_code
_entity_poly.pdbx_strand_id
1 'polypeptide(L)' 'MASNDSTVADDEGQWPDWIELYNGGNETVNLSGWGISDDPERPYRWVFPSVEIGPSSYL' A
#
# COMPACT_ATOMS: atom_id res chain seq x y z
N MET A 1 -7.19 13.68 7.04
CA MET A 1 -7.17 13.89 5.58
C MET A 1 -5.94 13.18 5.06
N ALA A 2 -6.05 12.42 3.96
CA ALA A 2 -4.88 11.82 3.33
C ALA A 2 -3.91 12.94 2.91
N SER A 3 -2.62 12.78 3.20
CA SER A 3 -1.58 13.78 2.94
C SER A 3 -1.09 13.65 1.49
N ASN A 4 -1.98 13.89 0.52
CA ASN A 4 -1.61 13.81 -0.88
C ASN A 4 -1.28 15.23 -1.36
N ASP A 5 0.01 15.55 -1.49
CA ASP A 5 0.52 16.84 -2.03
C ASP A 5 0.33 16.95 -3.56
N SER A 6 0.02 15.81 -4.20
CA SER A 6 -0.42 15.71 -5.59
C SER A 6 -1.41 14.55 -5.73
N THR A 7 -2.36 14.66 -6.67
CA THR A 7 -3.21 13.55 -7.07
C THR A 7 -2.49 12.76 -8.16
N VAL A 8 -2.44 11.44 -8.03
CA VAL A 8 -1.92 10.55 -9.08
C VAL A 8 -3.12 10.02 -9.85
N ALA A 9 -3.13 10.23 -11.18
CA ALA A 9 -4.14 9.63 -12.03
C ALA A 9 -3.82 8.14 -12.22
N ASP A 10 -4.85 7.28 -12.26
CA ASP A 10 -4.68 5.91 -12.73
C ASP A 10 -4.44 5.86 -14.25
N ASP A 11 -4.22 4.66 -14.79
CA ASP A 11 -3.92 4.44 -16.20
C ASP A 11 -5.09 4.84 -17.12
N GLU A 12 -6.30 5.00 -16.56
CA GLU A 12 -7.50 5.48 -17.24
C GLU A 12 -7.76 7.00 -17.04
N GLY A 13 -6.84 7.71 -16.39
CA GLY A 13 -6.96 9.14 -16.13
C GLY A 13 -7.98 9.51 -15.04
N GLN A 14 -8.44 8.53 -14.25
CA GLN A 14 -9.25 8.77 -13.06
C GLN A 14 -8.36 9.15 -11.88
N TRP A 15 -8.95 9.77 -10.87
CA TRP A 15 -8.25 10.21 -9.66
C TRP A 15 -8.78 9.45 -8.45
N PRO A 16 -8.53 8.13 -8.36
CA PRO A 16 -9.00 7.36 -7.23
C PRO A 16 -8.29 7.79 -5.95
N ASP A 17 -8.91 7.49 -4.81
CA ASP A 17 -8.24 7.62 -3.52
C ASP A 17 -7.13 6.57 -3.42
N TRP A 18 -5.91 7.03 -3.20
CA TRP A 18 -4.74 6.18 -3.00
C TRP A 18 -4.43 6.04 -1.51
N ILE A 19 -3.93 4.87 -1.15
CA ILE A 19 -3.24 4.64 0.13
C ILE A 19 -1.75 4.45 -0.17
N GLU A 20 -0.91 4.93 0.74
CA GLU A 20 0.55 4.77 0.67
C GLU A 20 1.01 3.97 1.89
N LEU A 21 1.90 3.00 1.68
CA LEU A 21 2.48 2.22 2.77
C LEU A 21 3.87 2.71 3.11
N TYR A 22 4.10 3.07 4.37
CA TYR A 22 5.41 3.49 4.87
C TYR A 22 5.99 2.43 5.82
N ASN A 23 7.21 1.97 5.53
CA ASN A 23 7.97 1.16 6.46
C ASN A 23 8.77 2.06 7.41
N GLY A 24 8.21 2.30 8.60
CA GLY A 24 8.88 3.06 9.66
C GLY A 24 9.97 2.31 10.44
N GLY A 25 10.23 1.06 10.10
CA GLY A 25 11.26 0.24 10.72
C GLY A 25 12.67 0.54 10.19
N ASN A 26 13.65 -0.14 10.77
CA ASN A 26 15.05 -0.13 10.35
C ASN A 26 15.46 -1.39 9.57
N GLU A 27 14.52 -2.30 9.33
CA GLU A 27 14.69 -3.53 8.54
C GLU A 27 13.78 -3.52 7.31
N THR A 28 14.13 -4.33 6.32
CA THR A 28 13.30 -4.53 5.12
C THR A 28 12.11 -5.41 5.45
N VAL A 29 10.91 -5.02 5.01
CA VAL A 29 9.68 -5.78 5.19
C VAL A 29 9.26 -6.39 3.86
N ASN A 30 9.11 -7.71 3.82
CA ASN A 30 8.55 -8.43 2.67
C ASN A 30 7.04 -8.62 2.87
N LEU A 31 6.23 -8.08 1.96
CA LEU A 31 4.78 -8.11 2.04
C LEU A 31 4.17 -9.36 1.38
N SER A 32 4.97 -10.33 0.96
CA SER A 32 4.46 -11.55 0.34
C SER A 32 3.43 -12.24 1.23
N GLY A 33 2.21 -12.39 0.70
CA GLY A 33 1.10 -13.02 1.41
C GLY A 33 0.35 -12.10 2.39
N TRP A 34 0.74 -10.82 2.51
CA TRP A 34 -0.04 -9.83 3.25
C TRP A 34 -1.30 -9.45 2.47
N GLY A 35 -2.35 -9.09 3.20
CA GLY A 35 -3.65 -8.74 2.63
C GLY A 35 -4.09 -7.32 2.99
N ILE A 36 -4.81 -6.67 2.06
CA ILE A 36 -5.60 -5.48 2.34
C ILE A 36 -7.07 -5.90 2.38
N SER A 37 -7.77 -5.46 3.42
CA SER A 37 -9.20 -5.61 3.56
C SER A 37 -9.79 -4.53 4.47
N ASP A 38 -11.01 -4.11 4.15
CA ASP A 38 -11.92 -3.33 4.97
C ASP A 38 -12.85 -4.21 5.84
N ASP A 39 -12.75 -5.52 5.69
CA ASP A 39 -13.57 -6.54 6.32
C ASP A 39 -12.69 -7.54 7.09
N PRO A 40 -12.79 -7.58 8.44
CA PRO A 40 -11.97 -8.45 9.27
C PRO A 40 -12.30 -9.94 9.08
N GLU A 41 -13.48 -10.29 8.58
CA GLU A 41 -13.84 -11.68 8.24
C GLU A 41 -13.23 -12.13 6.91
N ARG A 42 -12.74 -11.17 6.09
CA ARG A 42 -12.13 -11.42 4.78
C ARG A 42 -10.78 -10.71 4.65
N PRO A 43 -9.75 -11.01 5.47
CA PRO A 43 -8.52 -10.21 5.56
C PRO A 43 -7.67 -10.16 4.27
N TYR A 44 -7.94 -11.03 3.29
CA TYR A 44 -7.16 -11.16 2.05
C TYR A 44 -7.99 -10.78 0.80
N ARG A 45 -8.76 -9.68 0.84
CA ARG A 45 -9.52 -9.21 -0.34
C ARG A 45 -8.61 -8.84 -1.51
N TRP A 46 -7.45 -8.25 -1.20
CA TRP A 46 -6.36 -8.09 -2.14
C TRP A 46 -5.05 -8.54 -1.48
N VAL A 47 -4.24 -9.31 -2.20
CA VAL A 47 -3.01 -9.92 -1.66
C VAL A 47 -1.81 -9.33 -2.38
N PHE A 48 -0.82 -8.86 -1.62
CA PHE A 48 0.41 -8.34 -2.19
C PHE A 48 1.18 -9.44 -2.95
N PRO A 49 1.73 -9.13 -4.13
CA PRO A 49 2.76 -9.97 -4.73
C PRO A 49 4.03 -9.94 -3.86
N SER A 50 5.08 -10.66 -4.27
CA SER A 50 6.38 -10.54 -3.60
C SER A 50 6.96 -9.15 -3.85
N VAL A 51 6.81 -8.28 -2.85
CA VAL A 51 7.31 -6.91 -2.83
C VAL A 51 7.96 -6.63 -1.48
N GLU A 52 9.03 -5.84 -1.50
CA GLU A 52 9.80 -5.49 -0.32
C GLU A 52 9.82 -3.98 -0.14
N ILE A 53 9.59 -3.52 1.09
CA ILE A 53 9.74 -2.11 1.46
C ILE A 53 10.96 -1.99 2.35
N GLY A 54 11.98 -1.27 1.88
CA GLY A 54 13.19 -0.97 2.66
C GLY A 54 12.89 -0.09 3.88
N PRO A 55 13.86 0.06 4.80
CA PRO A 55 13.69 0.94 5.95
C PRO A 55 13.44 2.39 5.52
N SER A 56 12.54 3.07 6.22
CA SER A 56 12.11 4.45 5.93
C SER A 56 11.69 4.70 4.48
N SER A 57 11.18 3.67 3.80
CA SER A 57 10.76 3.72 2.39
C SER A 57 9.23 3.56 2.24
N TYR A 58 8.73 3.87 1.05
CA TYR A 58 7.31 3.90 0.71
C TYR A 58 6.96 2.91 -0.41
N LEU A 59 5.69 2.51 -0.50
CA LEU A 59 5.06 1.79 -1.60
C LEU A 59 3.74 2.46 -2.00
#